data_AF-A0A146MEP2-F1
#
_entry.id   AF-A0A146MEP2-F1
#
_cell.length_a   1.000
_cell.length_b   1.000
_cell.length_c   1.000
_cell.angle_alpha   90.00
_cell.angle_beta   90.00
_cell.angle_gamma   90.00
#
_symmetry.space_group_name_H-M   'P 1'
#
loop_
_entity.id
_entity.type
_entity.pdbx_description
1 polymer ?
#
loop_
_entity_poly.entity_id
_entity_poly.type
_entity_poly.pdbx_seq_one_letter_code
_entity_poly.pdbx_strand_id
1 'polypeptide(L)'
;INNLVRRADFNNDAYVQEFGLTISNNMMEVRGRVLPPPKLQYGGRVASLSGQVGWHSKQQAMPNQGVWDMRGKQFFTGVEIRVWAIACFAPQRTVREDALRNFTQQLQKISNDAG
;
A
#
# COMPACT_ATOMS: atom_id res chain seq x y z
N ILE A 1 -10.36 -13.47 22.76
CA ILE A 1 -9.57 -13.10 23.95
C ILE A 1 -10.43 -13.02 25.22
N ASN A 2 -11.52 -12.24 25.25
CA ASN A 2 -12.37 -12.13 26.45
C ASN A 2 -12.85 -13.47 27.04
N ASN A 3 -13.28 -14.40 26.19
CA ASN A 3 -13.68 -15.75 26.64
C ASN A 3 -12.51 -16.59 27.16
N LEU A 4 -11.28 -16.35 26.67
CA LEU A 4 -10.08 -17.04 27.14
C LEU A 4 -9.69 -16.55 28.53
N VAL A 5 -9.68 -15.22 28.74
CA VAL A 5 -9.36 -14.60 30.04
C VAL A 5 -10.34 -15.08 31.12
N ARG A 6 -11.64 -15.10 30.81
CA ARG A 6 -12.67 -15.59 31.76
C ARG A 6 -12.54 -17.07 32.09
N ARG A 7 -12.14 -17.90 31.12
CA ARG A 7 -11.96 -19.36 31.32
C ARG A 7 -10.66 -19.69 32.03
N ALA A 8 -9.63 -18.87 31.87
CA ALA A 8 -8.36 -19.04 32.56
C ALA A 8 -8.49 -18.84 34.07
N ASP A 9 -9.52 -18.08 34.50
CA ASP A 9 -9.93 -17.96 35.90
C ASP A 9 -8.76 -17.69 36.86
N PHE A 10 -7.89 -16.76 36.47
CA PHE A 10 -6.61 -16.50 37.14
C PHE A 10 -6.76 -16.19 38.63
N ASN A 11 -7.88 -15.62 39.06
CA ASN A 11 -8.12 -15.32 40.46
C ASN A 11 -8.38 -16.57 41.33
N ASN A 12 -8.62 -17.73 40.71
CA ASN A 12 -8.75 -19.04 41.37
C ASN A 12 -7.48 -19.89 41.25
N ASP A 13 -6.41 -19.38 40.63
CA ASP A 13 -5.11 -20.06 40.57
C ASP A 13 -4.37 -19.94 41.92
N ALA A 14 -3.86 -21.07 42.42
CA ALA A 14 -3.24 -21.16 43.73
C ALA A 14 -1.97 -20.30 43.85
N TYR A 15 -1.17 -20.20 42.80
CA TYR A 15 0.04 -19.40 42.81
C TYR A 15 -0.30 -17.91 42.72
N VAL A 16 -1.30 -17.53 41.92
CA VAL A 16 -1.77 -16.13 41.86
C VAL A 16 -2.21 -15.64 43.24
N GLN A 17 -2.94 -16.47 43.98
CA GLN A 17 -3.38 -16.16 45.34
C GLN A 17 -2.22 -16.11 46.35
N GLU A 18 -1.26 -17.03 46.26
CA GLU A 18 -0.07 -17.08 47.13
C GLU A 18 0.74 -15.77 47.08
N PHE A 19 0.85 -15.17 45.88
CA PHE A 19 1.52 -13.87 45.69
C PHE A 19 0.60 -12.66 45.89
N GLY A 20 -0.67 -12.86 46.31
CA GLY A 20 -1.63 -11.77 46.57
C GLY A 20 -2.02 -10.97 45.33
N LEU A 21 -1.94 -11.57 44.14
CA LEU A 21 -2.28 -10.93 42.88
C LEU A 21 -3.79 -11.00 42.61
N THR A 22 -4.32 -10.04 41.87
CA THR A 22 -5.71 -10.05 41.38
C THR A 22 -5.75 -9.54 39.95
N ILE A 23 -6.36 -10.31 39.06
CA ILE A 23 -6.40 -10.05 37.63
C ILE A 23 -7.82 -9.59 37.24
N SER A 24 -7.89 -8.46 36.56
CA SER A 24 -9.14 -7.98 35.94
C SER A 24 -9.51 -8.84 34.73
N ASN A 25 -10.77 -9.24 34.67
CA ASN A 25 -11.34 -9.92 33.49
C ASN A 25 -11.71 -8.95 32.35
N ASN A 26 -11.58 -7.64 32.59
CA ASN A 26 -11.81 -6.60 31.60
C ASN A 26 -10.47 -6.14 31.03
N MET A 27 -10.40 -5.99 29.70
CA MET A 27 -9.25 -5.37 29.04
C MET A 27 -9.09 -3.93 29.52
N MET A 28 -7.84 -3.50 29.68
CA MET A 28 -7.54 -2.10 29.99
C MET A 28 -7.98 -1.21 28.84
N GLU A 29 -8.75 -0.16 29.17
CA GLU A 29 -9.14 0.86 28.21
C GLU A 29 -8.00 1.84 27.97
N VAL A 30 -7.68 2.09 26.69
CA VAL A 30 -6.67 3.07 26.29
C VAL A 30 -7.27 4.01 25.26
N ARG A 31 -6.99 5.31 25.43
CA ARG A 31 -7.41 6.34 24.48
C ARG A 31 -6.47 6.36 23.28
N GLY A 32 -6.92 5.81 22.16
CA GLY A 32 -6.24 5.91 20.87
C GLY A 32 -6.55 7.22 20.14
N ARG A 33 -5.77 7.51 19.09
CA ARG A 33 -6.08 8.53 18.09
C ARG A 33 -5.86 7.97 16.70
N VAL A 34 -6.75 8.29 15.78
CA VAL A 34 -6.55 8.06 14.34
C VAL A 34 -6.13 9.38 13.73
N LEU A 35 -4.91 9.47 13.23
CA LEU A 35 -4.43 10.68 12.56
C LEU A 35 -5.10 10.80 11.18
N PRO A 36 -5.45 12.02 10.74
CA PRO A 36 -5.92 12.23 9.37
C PRO A 36 -4.84 11.81 8.37
N PRO A 37 -5.22 11.17 7.24
CA PRO A 37 -4.24 10.75 6.25
C PRO A 37 -3.60 11.97 5.57
N PRO A 38 -2.30 11.91 5.22
CA PRO A 38 -1.66 12.94 4.42
C PRO A 38 -2.15 12.88 2.97
N LYS A 39 -2.13 14.03 2.30
CA LYS A 39 -2.33 14.08 0.84
C LYS A 39 -1.07 13.59 0.14
N LEU A 40 -1.23 12.71 -0.83
CA LEU A 40 -0.13 12.22 -1.66
C LEU A 40 -0.04 13.08 -2.92
N GLN A 41 1.13 13.65 -3.17
CA GLN A 41 1.37 14.50 -4.33
C GLN A 41 2.03 13.69 -5.45
N TYR A 42 1.44 13.75 -6.64
CA TYR A 42 1.93 13.13 -7.87
C TYR A 42 2.40 14.21 -8.86
N GLY A 43 3.11 13.78 -9.90
CA GLY A 43 3.65 14.63 -10.95
C GLY A 43 2.78 14.63 -12.19
N GLY A 44 3.43 14.74 -13.34
CA GLY A 44 2.79 14.72 -14.66
C GLY A 44 2.25 16.05 -15.15
N ARG A 45 1.99 16.13 -16.47
CA ARG A 45 1.33 17.29 -17.09
C ARG A 45 -0.18 17.04 -17.08
N VAL A 46 -0.94 17.77 -16.28
CA VAL A 46 -2.37 17.93 -16.58
C VAL A 46 -2.44 18.89 -17.76
N ALA A 47 -2.83 18.40 -18.93
CA ALA A 47 -3.26 19.27 -20.02
C ALA A 47 -4.44 20.08 -19.50
N SER A 48 -4.19 21.31 -19.04
CA SER A 48 -5.31 22.20 -18.76
C SER A 48 -6.01 22.45 -20.08
N LEU A 49 -7.32 22.25 -20.11
CA LEU A 49 -8.18 22.66 -21.23
C LEU A 49 -8.12 24.18 -21.51
N SER A 50 -7.38 24.94 -20.70
CA SER A 50 -7.19 26.39 -20.78
C SER A 50 -5.87 26.83 -21.41
N GLY A 51 -5.01 25.92 -21.91
CA GLY A 51 -3.75 26.29 -22.56
C GLY A 51 -2.71 26.95 -21.65
N GLN A 52 -2.98 27.02 -20.33
CA GLN A 52 -2.02 27.47 -19.34
C GLN A 52 -1.22 26.26 -18.85
N VAL A 53 -0.01 26.11 -19.42
CA VAL A 53 1.01 25.16 -18.95
C VAL A 53 1.55 25.64 -17.60
N GLY A 54 0.76 25.47 -16.54
CA GLY A 54 1.21 25.68 -15.19
C GLY A 54 1.97 24.45 -14.72
N TRP A 55 3.23 24.64 -14.29
CA TRP A 55 4.06 23.67 -13.55
C TRP A 55 3.44 23.15 -12.22
N HIS A 56 2.15 23.40 -11.99
CA HIS A 56 1.51 23.36 -10.68
C HIS A 56 0.19 22.60 -10.63
N SER A 57 -0.26 21.95 -11.72
CA SER A 57 -1.40 21.02 -11.59
C SER A 57 -0.91 19.69 -11.00
N LYS A 58 -0.53 19.74 -9.73
CA LYS A 58 -0.11 18.62 -8.92
C LYS A 58 -1.32 17.73 -8.71
N GLN A 59 -1.38 16.59 -9.40
CA GLN A 59 -2.40 15.60 -9.11
C GLN A 59 -2.22 15.10 -7.67
N GLN A 60 -3.31 15.02 -6.92
CA GLN A 60 -3.29 14.58 -5.52
C GLN A 60 -4.13 13.33 -5.36
N ALA A 61 -3.66 12.41 -4.51
CA ALA A 61 -4.47 11.30 -4.01
C ALA A 61 -4.74 11.50 -2.52
N MET A 62 -5.97 11.27 -2.09
CA MET A 62 -6.32 11.20 -0.67
C MET A 62 -6.45 9.72 -0.30
N PRO A 63 -5.64 9.21 0.64
CA PRO A 63 -5.82 7.86 1.15
C PRO A 63 -7.20 7.69 1.80
N ASN A 64 -7.86 6.58 1.51
CA ASN A 64 -9.11 6.16 2.13
C ASN A 64 -8.85 4.87 2.92
N GLN A 65 -9.02 4.91 4.24
CA GLN A 65 -8.74 3.77 5.13
C GLN A 65 -7.33 3.16 4.93
N GLY A 66 -6.33 4.00 4.69
CA GLY A 66 -4.95 3.57 4.45
C GLY A 66 -4.65 3.10 3.02
N VAL A 67 -5.60 3.20 2.09
CA VAL A 67 -5.47 2.75 0.70
C VAL A 67 -5.57 3.92 -0.29
N TRP A 68 -4.78 3.89 -1.35
CA TRP A 68 -4.85 4.81 -2.49
C TRP A 68 -4.48 4.07 -3.79
N ASP A 69 -4.74 4.69 -4.95
CA ASP A 69 -4.30 4.17 -6.24
C ASP A 69 -3.61 5.23 -7.11
N MET A 70 -2.88 4.76 -8.12
CA MET A 70 -2.17 5.57 -9.10
C MET A 70 -2.94 5.76 -10.41
N ARG A 71 -4.22 5.37 -10.51
CA ARG A 71 -4.95 5.52 -11.78
C ARG A 71 -5.10 6.99 -12.13
N GLY A 72 -4.79 7.32 -13.38
CA GLY A 72 -4.77 8.68 -13.88
C GLY A 72 -3.69 9.58 -13.24
N LYS A 73 -2.68 8.99 -12.57
CA LYS A 73 -1.61 9.71 -11.87
C LYS A 73 -0.24 9.27 -12.37
N GLN A 74 0.67 10.24 -12.52
CA GLN A 74 2.06 9.99 -12.89
C GLN A 74 3.00 10.17 -11.71
N PHE A 75 4.15 9.47 -11.71
CA PHE A 75 5.19 9.63 -10.71
C PHE A 75 5.55 11.10 -10.51
N PHE A 76 5.86 11.47 -9.25
CA PHE A 76 6.29 12.83 -8.94
C PHE A 76 7.55 13.23 -9.72
N THR A 77 8.47 12.27 -9.88
CA THR A 77 9.62 12.37 -10.76
C THR A 77 9.78 11.04 -11.48
N GLY A 78 9.31 11.01 -12.72
CA GLY A 78 9.50 9.87 -13.62
C GLY A 78 10.94 9.72 -14.10
N VAL A 79 11.26 8.54 -14.60
CA VAL A 79 12.56 8.23 -15.21
C VAL A 79 12.35 7.73 -16.63
N GLU A 80 13.13 8.27 -17.56
CA GLU A 80 13.15 7.81 -18.93
C GLU A 80 14.08 6.58 -19.07
N ILE A 81 13.51 5.41 -19.37
CA ILE A 81 14.28 4.19 -19.63
C ILE A 81 14.55 4.09 -21.12
N ARG A 82 15.77 4.46 -21.53
CA ARG A 82 16.19 4.44 -22.95
C ARG A 82 16.72 3.08 -23.40
N VAL A 83 17.42 2.38 -22.50
CA VAL A 83 18.10 1.12 -22.82
C VAL A 83 17.79 0.11 -21.73
N TRP A 84 17.28 -1.04 -22.12
CA TRP A 84 16.94 -2.16 -21.25
C TRP A 84 16.93 -3.46 -22.05
N ALA A 85 16.95 -4.61 -21.37
CA ALA A 85 16.91 -5.93 -21.99
C ALA A 85 16.11 -6.92 -21.14
N ILE A 86 15.63 -8.00 -21.76
CA ILE A 86 15.02 -9.14 -21.09
C ILE A 86 15.93 -10.35 -21.25
N ALA A 87 16.31 -10.98 -20.14
CA ALA A 87 16.92 -12.29 -20.12
C ALA A 87 15.89 -13.30 -19.57
N CYS A 88 15.36 -14.17 -20.42
CA CYS A 88 14.40 -15.20 -20.02
C CYS A 88 15.10 -16.55 -19.88
N PHE A 89 15.22 -17.04 -18.65
CA PHE A 89 15.82 -18.36 -18.35
C PHE A 89 14.79 -19.49 -18.28
N ALA A 90 13.50 -19.16 -18.41
CA ALA A 90 12.45 -20.17 -18.45
C ALA A 90 12.49 -20.92 -19.80
N PRO A 91 12.17 -22.22 -19.83
CA PRO A 91 12.08 -22.96 -21.09
C PRO A 91 11.09 -22.31 -22.05
N GLN A 92 11.47 -22.15 -23.33
CA GLN A 92 10.65 -21.49 -24.35
C GLN A 92 9.26 -22.15 -24.55
N ARG A 93 9.14 -23.46 -24.28
CA ARG A 93 7.86 -24.17 -24.29
C ARG A 93 6.87 -23.66 -23.24
N THR A 94 7.38 -23.13 -22.14
CA THR A 94 6.60 -22.59 -21.02
C THR A 94 6.40 -21.09 -21.19
N VAL A 95 7.46 -20.38 -21.59
CA VAL A 95 7.43 -18.94 -21.86
C VAL A 95 7.75 -18.71 -23.32
N ARG A 96 6.70 -18.61 -24.13
CA ARG A 96 6.83 -18.40 -25.57
C ARG A 96 7.20 -16.94 -25.86
N GLU A 97 7.80 -16.71 -27.02
CA GLU A 97 8.19 -15.35 -27.43
C GLU A 97 6.99 -14.40 -27.55
N ASP A 98 5.84 -14.87 -28.00
CA ASP A 98 4.62 -14.08 -28.09
C ASP A 98 4.15 -13.60 -26.71
N ALA A 99 4.30 -14.43 -25.68
CA ALA A 99 4.02 -14.03 -24.31
C ALA A 99 4.98 -12.93 -23.82
N LEU A 100 6.27 -13.02 -24.14
CA LEU A 100 7.26 -11.98 -23.81
C LEU A 100 6.99 -10.67 -24.55
N ARG A 101 6.58 -10.73 -25.83
CA ARG A 101 6.18 -9.56 -26.61
C ARG A 101 4.95 -8.90 -26.01
N ASN A 102 3.92 -9.67 -25.69
CA ASN A 102 2.69 -9.16 -25.06
C ASN A 102 2.99 -8.54 -23.69
N PHE A 103 3.78 -9.20 -22.86
CA PHE A 103 4.23 -8.65 -21.57
C PHE A 103 4.95 -7.32 -21.76
N THR A 104 5.90 -7.24 -22.70
CA THR A 104 6.66 -6.02 -23.00
C THR A 104 5.74 -4.87 -23.41
N GLN A 105 4.78 -5.12 -24.30
CA GLN A 105 3.82 -4.12 -24.74
C GLN A 105 2.94 -3.60 -23.59
N GLN A 106 2.46 -4.50 -22.72
CA GLN A 106 1.66 -4.10 -21.56
C GLN A 106 2.50 -3.33 -20.54
N LEU A 107 3.73 -3.78 -20.27
CA LEU A 107 4.66 -3.10 -19.38
C LEU A 107 4.94 -1.68 -19.87
N GLN A 108 5.28 -1.51 -21.16
CA GLN A 108 5.52 -0.20 -21.76
C GLN A 108 4.29 0.71 -21.66
N LYS A 109 3.09 0.17 -21.91
CA LYS A 109 1.85 0.93 -21.78
C LYS A 109 1.66 1.46 -20.36
N ILE A 110 1.78 0.59 -19.35
CA ILE A 110 1.61 0.99 -17.94
C ILE A 110 2.72 1.94 -17.50
N SER A 111 3.96 1.72 -17.93
CA SER A 111 5.08 2.64 -17.65
C SER A 111 4.83 4.03 -18.25
N ASN A 112 4.33 4.13 -19.49
CA ASN A 112 4.01 5.42 -20.10
C ASN A 112 2.85 6.12 -19.37
N ASP A 113 1.82 5.38 -18.97
CA ASP A 113 0.68 5.93 -18.21
C ASP A 113 1.13 6.44 -16.82
N ALA A 114 2.10 5.77 -16.19
CA ALA A 114 2.68 6.15 -14.90
C ALA A 114 3.71 7.30 -15.01
N GLY A 115 4.14 7.67 -16.22
CA GLY A 115 5.08 8.76 -16.48
C GLY A 115 6.46 8.55 -15.88
#